data_AF-A0A6P8I5N5-F1
#
_entry.id   AF-A0A6P8I5N5-F1
#
_cell.length_a   1.000
_cell.length_b   1.000
_cell.length_c   1.000
_cell.angle_alpha   90.00
_cell.angle_beta   90.00
_cell.angle_gamma   90.00
#
_symmetry.space_group_name_H-M   'P 1'
#
loop_
_entity.id
_entity.type
_entity.pdbx_description
1 polymer ?
#
loop_
_entity_poly.entity_id
_entity_poly.type
_entity_poly.pdbx_seq_one_letter_code
_entity_poly.pdbx_strand_id
1 'polypeptide(L)'
;MKSSIRKEKHSQALEMASNELFTTAGGDRSDKPNVLLVLTDGNTNSDSKLNSVVLAPLKQKNVRVIAVAIGNQINDNELLTIASGDPDYVEDVSSPYSVYLKLAEILQRSCKD
;
A
#
# COMPACT_ATOMS: atom_id res chain seq x y z
N MET A 1 18.21 8.66 -13.70
CA MET A 1 18.41 9.19 -12.33
C MET A 1 17.10 9.43 -11.56
N LYS A 2 16.15 10.24 -12.06
CA LYS A 2 14.89 10.54 -11.33
C LYS A 2 13.99 9.33 -10.99
N SER A 3 14.00 8.28 -11.82
CA SER A 3 13.25 7.05 -11.57
C SER A 3 13.81 6.26 -10.38
N SER A 4 15.14 6.11 -10.27
CA SER A 4 15.79 5.38 -9.16
C SER A 4 15.48 5.98 -7.78
N ILE A 5 15.45 7.32 -7.68
CA ILE A 5 15.15 8.04 -6.43
C ILE A 5 13.68 7.82 -5.99
N ARG A 6 12.74 7.67 -6.94
CA ARG A 6 11.34 7.38 -6.60
C ARG A 6 11.18 5.99 -5.99
N LYS A 7 11.92 5.00 -6.51
CA LYS A 7 11.90 3.62 -6.01
C LYS A 7 12.33 3.55 -4.55
N GLU A 8 13.47 4.14 -4.22
CA GLU A 8 14.03 4.12 -2.86
C GLU A 8 13.07 4.74 -1.84
N LYS A 9 12.39 5.83 -2.20
CA LYS A 9 11.44 6.50 -1.30
C LYS A 9 10.19 5.67 -1.00
N HIS A 10 9.68 4.89 -1.96
CA HIS A 10 8.49 4.06 -1.72
C HIS A 10 8.80 2.94 -0.74
N SER A 11 9.90 2.21 -0.96
CA SER A 11 10.34 1.14 -0.06
C SER A 11 10.65 1.69 1.35
N GLN A 12 11.34 2.83 1.46
CA GLN A 12 11.58 3.48 2.76
C GLN A 12 10.29 3.84 3.51
N ALA A 13 9.25 4.29 2.81
CA ALA A 13 7.97 4.60 3.44
C ALA A 13 7.29 3.34 4.02
N LEU A 14 7.35 2.21 3.29
CA LEU A 14 6.81 0.93 3.77
C LEU A 14 7.63 0.37 4.96
N GLU A 15 8.96 0.52 4.92
CA GLU A 15 9.83 0.17 6.06
C GLU A 15 9.51 1.01 7.30
N MET A 16 9.35 2.32 7.13
CA MET A 16 8.98 3.24 8.21
C MET A 16 7.60 2.89 8.79
N ALA A 17 6.62 2.60 7.93
CA ALA A 17 5.30 2.18 8.39
C ALA A 17 5.40 0.94 9.29
N SER A 18 6.18 -0.06 8.88
CA SER A 18 6.43 -1.24 9.73
C SER A 18 7.16 -0.87 11.02
N ASN A 19 8.29 -0.18 10.93
CA ASN A 19 9.24 -0.06 12.03
C ASN A 19 8.85 1.00 13.06
N GLU A 20 8.04 1.98 12.66
CA GLU A 20 7.67 3.11 13.51
C GLU A 20 6.18 3.10 13.82
N LEU A 21 5.30 3.01 12.81
CA LEU A 21 3.85 3.19 13.00
C LEU A 21 3.17 1.94 13.57
N PHE A 22 3.37 0.77 12.96
CA PHE A 22 2.80 -0.50 13.40
C PHE A 22 3.65 -1.15 14.50
N THR A 23 3.87 -0.39 15.57
CA THR A 23 4.54 -0.83 16.79
C THR A 23 3.81 -0.30 18.01
N THR A 24 3.96 -0.95 19.15
CA THR A 24 3.38 -0.46 20.42
C THR A 24 3.86 0.96 20.75
N ALA A 25 5.12 1.29 20.47
CA ALA A 25 5.66 2.64 20.66
C ALA A 25 5.07 3.66 19.67
N GLY A 26 4.71 3.22 18.46
CA GLY A 26 3.99 3.99 17.45
C GLY A 26 2.51 4.18 17.71
N GLY A 27 1.96 3.55 18.77
CA GLY A 27 0.55 3.63 19.13
C GLY A 27 -0.33 2.53 18.54
N ASP A 28 0.27 1.45 18.01
CA ASP A 28 -0.46 0.28 17.54
C ASP A 28 -1.28 -0.36 18.68
N ARG A 29 -2.50 -0.79 18.33
CA ARG A 29 -3.46 -1.39 19.25
C ARG A 29 -3.65 -2.86 18.89
N SER A 30 -3.13 -3.74 19.74
CA SER A 30 -3.17 -5.18 19.51
C SER A 30 -4.58 -5.79 19.45
N ASP A 31 -5.60 -5.09 19.95
CA ASP A 31 -7.00 -5.54 19.95
C ASP A 31 -7.79 -5.11 18.72
N LYS A 32 -7.12 -4.54 17.70
CA LYS A 32 -7.75 -3.93 16.53
C LYS A 32 -7.02 -4.30 15.23
N PRO A 33 -7.75 -4.45 14.10
CA PRO A 33 -7.12 -4.70 12.82
C PRO A 33 -6.24 -3.55 12.36
N ASN A 34 -5.12 -3.87 11.72
CA ASN A 34 -4.21 -2.90 11.12
C ASN A 34 -4.44 -2.81 9.61
N VAL A 35 -4.57 -1.58 9.10
CA VAL A 35 -4.78 -1.29 7.68
C VAL A 35 -3.82 -0.19 7.23
N LEU A 36 -3.14 -0.40 6.09
CA LEU A 36 -2.26 0.57 5.45
C LEU A 36 -2.82 1.01 4.08
N LEU A 37 -3.22 2.28 4.05
CA LEU A 37 -3.59 3.11 2.90
C LEU A 37 -2.44 3.48 1.94
N VAL A 38 -2.13 2.76 0.85
CA VAL A 38 -1.07 3.17 -0.09
C VAL A 38 -1.66 3.90 -1.31
N LEU A 39 -1.50 5.22 -1.37
CA LEU A 39 -1.85 6.03 -2.53
C LEU A 39 -0.63 6.21 -3.44
N THR A 40 -0.73 5.83 -4.71
CA THR A 40 0.39 5.90 -5.67
C THR A 40 -0.08 6.25 -7.07
N ASP A 41 0.81 6.67 -7.97
CA ASP A 41 0.50 6.86 -9.40
C ASP A 41 0.56 5.55 -10.20
N GLY A 42 0.77 4.41 -9.53
CA GLY A 42 0.81 3.08 -10.14
C GLY A 42 2.07 2.81 -10.96
N ASN A 43 2.99 3.78 -11.03
CA ASN A 43 4.27 3.66 -11.73
C ASN A 43 5.42 3.78 -10.75
N THR A 44 5.52 2.75 -9.93
CA THR A 44 6.55 2.64 -8.92
C THR A 44 7.85 2.10 -9.53
N ASN A 45 7.92 1.73 -10.81
CA ASN A 45 9.14 1.26 -11.52
C ASN A 45 9.99 0.28 -10.70
N SER A 46 9.42 -0.37 -9.67
CA SER A 46 10.21 -1.07 -8.68
C SER A 46 10.68 -2.38 -9.26
N ASP A 47 11.85 -2.84 -8.82
CA ASP A 47 12.05 -4.28 -8.79
C ASP A 47 11.01 -4.80 -7.79
N SER A 48 9.94 -5.42 -8.27
CA SER A 48 8.86 -6.00 -7.46
C SER A 48 9.38 -6.86 -6.29
N LYS A 49 10.58 -7.42 -6.46
CA LYS A 49 11.34 -8.12 -5.42
C LYS A 49 11.63 -7.26 -4.19
N LEU A 50 12.01 -6.00 -4.35
CA LEU A 50 12.32 -5.10 -3.22
C LEU A 50 11.07 -4.83 -2.38
N ASN A 51 9.95 -4.56 -3.04
CA ASN A 51 8.67 -4.32 -2.35
C ASN A 51 8.20 -5.59 -1.62
N SER A 52 8.37 -6.78 -2.20
CA SER A 52 8.00 -8.03 -1.52
C SER A 52 8.77 -8.28 -0.21
N VAL A 53 10.05 -7.90 -0.17
CA VAL A 53 10.90 -8.00 1.04
C VAL A 53 10.43 -7.01 2.10
N VAL A 54 10.18 -5.77 1.69
CA VAL A 54 9.79 -4.69 2.60
C VAL A 54 8.35 -4.84 3.12
N LEU A 55 7.47 -5.50 2.38
CA LEU A 55 6.12 -5.80 2.81
C LEU A 55 6.05 -6.98 3.77
N ALA A 56 7.06 -7.86 3.81
CA ALA A 56 7.03 -9.06 4.65
C ALA A 56 6.86 -8.74 6.16
N PRO A 57 7.55 -7.75 6.75
CA PRO A 57 7.29 -7.30 8.12
C PRO A 57 5.85 -6.83 8.36
N LEU A 58 5.26 -6.08 7.42
CA LEU A 58 3.87 -5.62 7.51
C LEU A 58 2.90 -6.81 7.50
N LYS A 59 3.15 -7.82 6.63
CA LYS A 59 2.36 -9.06 6.60
C LYS A 59 2.47 -9.84 7.92
N GLN A 60 3.67 -9.98 8.47
CA GLN A 60 3.90 -10.66 9.75
C GLN A 60 3.18 -9.98 10.92
N LYS A 61 2.98 -8.66 10.83
CA LYS A 61 2.21 -7.85 11.79
C LYS A 61 0.71 -7.84 11.52
N ASN A 62 0.22 -8.67 10.58
CA ASN A 62 -1.18 -8.71 10.15
C ASN A 62 -1.71 -7.35 9.67
N VAL A 63 -0.84 -6.54 9.06
CA VAL A 63 -1.25 -5.27 8.43
C VAL A 63 -1.82 -5.58 7.05
N ARG A 64 -3.09 -5.23 6.83
CA ARG A 64 -3.72 -5.27 5.50
C ARG A 64 -3.28 -4.06 4.69
N VAL A 65 -2.61 -4.29 3.57
CA VAL A 65 -2.17 -3.22 2.67
C VAL A 65 -3.15 -3.08 1.51
N ILE A 66 -3.76 -1.90 1.36
CA ILE A 66 -4.66 -1.58 0.25
C ILE A 66 -3.95 -0.60 -0.67
N ALA A 67 -3.79 -0.98 -1.94
CA ALA A 67 -3.13 -0.18 -2.96
C ALA A 67 -4.17 0.59 -3.78
N VAL A 68 -4.08 1.92 -3.77
CA VAL A 68 -4.90 2.82 -4.59
C VAL A 68 -4.01 3.53 -5.60
N ALA A 69 -4.17 3.20 -6.88
CA ALA A 69 -3.49 3.87 -7.97
C ALA A 69 -4.30 5.04 -8.49
N ILE A 70 -3.62 6.15 -8.78
CA ILE A 70 -4.22 7.38 -9.27
C ILE A 70 -3.60 7.75 -10.61
N GLY A 71 -4.41 7.72 -11.67
CA GLY A 71 -4.02 8.13 -13.02
C GLY A 71 -4.27 7.04 -14.06
N ASN A 72 -3.71 7.23 -15.26
CA ASN A 72 -4.03 6.41 -16.44
C ASN A 72 -2.88 5.49 -16.87
N GLN A 73 -1.74 5.50 -16.17
CA GLN A 73 -0.55 4.70 -16.48
C GLN A 73 -0.21 3.79 -15.32
N ILE A 74 -1.00 2.73 -15.18
CA ILE A 74 -0.97 1.82 -14.04
C ILE A 74 -0.27 0.51 -14.43
N ASN A 75 0.53 -0.03 -13.52
CA ASN A 75 1.07 -1.37 -13.61
C ASN A 75 0.37 -2.29 -12.60
N ASP A 76 -0.60 -3.08 -13.06
CA ASP A 76 -1.43 -3.94 -12.20
C ASP A 76 -0.60 -4.94 -11.39
N ASN A 77 0.49 -5.47 -11.96
CA ASN A 77 1.37 -6.40 -11.25
C ASN A 77 2.08 -5.74 -10.05
N GLU A 78 2.40 -4.46 -10.18
CA GLU A 78 3.04 -3.69 -9.12
C GLU A 78 2.05 -3.36 -8.00
N LEU A 79 0.83 -2.96 -8.36
CA LEU A 79 -0.24 -2.77 -7.38
C LEU A 79 -0.59 -4.05 -6.64
N LEU A 80 -0.69 -5.16 -7.37
CA LEU A 80 -0.94 -6.47 -6.78
C LEU A 80 0.20 -6.87 -5.83
N THR A 81 1.44 -6.52 -6.15
CA THR A 81 2.58 -6.74 -5.24
C THR A 81 2.43 -5.93 -3.96
N ILE A 82 2.05 -4.65 -4.05
CA ILE A 82 1.79 -3.76 -2.89
C ILE A 82 0.63 -4.31 -2.05
N ALA A 83 -0.45 -4.71 -2.71
CA ALA A 83 -1.62 -5.37 -2.13
C ALA A 83 -1.34 -6.81 -1.66
N SER A 84 -0.08 -7.19 -1.51
CA SER A 84 0.35 -8.47 -0.95
C SER A 84 -0.09 -9.70 -1.73
N GLY A 85 -0.50 -9.54 -2.99
CA GLY A 85 -1.00 -10.59 -3.88
C GLY A 85 -2.53 -10.70 -3.93
N ASP A 86 -3.27 -9.84 -3.21
CA ASP A 86 -4.72 -9.91 -3.13
C ASP A 86 -5.39 -8.86 -4.03
N PRO A 87 -6.09 -9.27 -5.11
CA PRO A 87 -6.80 -8.34 -5.99
C PRO A 87 -7.97 -7.64 -5.28
N ASP A 88 -8.50 -8.20 -4.18
CA ASP A 88 -9.52 -7.55 -3.36
C ASP A 88 -8.95 -6.35 -2.58
N TYR A 89 -7.65 -6.09 -2.63
CA TYR A 89 -7.01 -4.91 -2.03
C TYR A 89 -6.34 -3.98 -3.04
N VAL A 90 -6.74 -4.07 -4.31
CA VAL A 90 -6.34 -3.15 -5.39
C VAL A 90 -7.52 -2.28 -5.79
N GLU A 91 -7.27 -0.98 -5.91
CA GLU A 91 -8.18 0.02 -6.47
C GLU A 91 -7.43 0.93 -7.44
N ASP A 92 -8.02 1.20 -8.60
CA ASP A 92 -7.53 2.19 -9.55
C ASP A 92 -8.53 3.31 -9.74
N VAL A 93 -8.04 4.54 -9.80
CA VAL A 93 -8.85 5.74 -10.03
C VAL A 93 -8.20 6.65 -11.04
N SER A 94 -9.00 7.32 -11.86
CA SER A 94 -8.52 8.17 -12.95
C SER A 94 -7.90 9.49 -12.48
N SER A 95 -8.24 9.99 -11.29
CA SER A 95 -7.78 11.27 -10.76
C SER A 95 -7.79 11.30 -9.23
N PRO A 96 -7.02 12.21 -8.58
CA PRO A 96 -7.05 12.35 -7.12
C PRO A 96 -8.45 12.64 -6.57
N TYR A 97 -9.27 13.37 -7.33
CA TYR A 97 -10.65 13.66 -6.95
C TYR A 97 -11.54 12.42 -6.96
N SER A 98 -11.26 11.47 -7.85
CA SER A 98 -12.01 10.22 -8.00
C SER A 98 -11.83 9.29 -6.79
N VAL A 99 -10.79 9.46 -5.97
CA VAL A 99 -10.62 8.73 -4.70
C VAL A 99 -11.84 8.93 -3.79
N TYR A 100 -12.40 10.15 -3.77
CA TYR A 100 -13.58 10.45 -2.95
C TYR A 100 -14.79 9.59 -3.35
N LEU A 101 -14.96 9.34 -4.64
CA LEU A 101 -16.06 8.52 -5.17
C LEU A 101 -15.91 7.04 -4.80
N LYS A 102 -14.68 6.61 -4.48
CA LYS A 102 -14.34 5.23 -4.12
C LYS A 102 -14.21 4.99 -2.63
N LEU A 103 -14.47 6.00 -1.78
CA LEU A 103 -14.33 5.86 -0.33
C LEU A 103 -15.18 4.72 0.24
N ALA A 104 -16.40 4.52 -0.25
CA ALA A 104 -17.26 3.43 0.22
C ALA A 104 -16.63 2.05 -0.05
N GLU A 105 -16.07 1.84 -1.25
CA GLU A 105 -15.42 0.60 -1.66
C GLU A 105 -14.12 0.37 -0.88
N ILE A 106 -13.30 1.42 -0.73
CA ILE A 106 -12.07 1.39 0.07
C ILE A 106 -12.36 1.05 1.54
N LEU A 107 -13.40 1.65 2.13
CA LEU A 107 -13.82 1.37 3.49
C LEU A 107 -14.32 -0.07 3.63
N GLN A 108 -15.11 -0.56 2.68
CA GLN A 108 -15.58 -1.94 2.69
C GLN A 108 -14.42 -2.95 2.67
N ARG A 109 -13.39 -2.71 1.86
CA ARG A 109 -12.17 -3.53 1.81
C ARG A 109 -11.34 -3.44 3.11
N SER A 110 -11.31 -2.25 3.73
CA SER A 110 -10.61 -2.02 5.00
C SER A 110 -11.24 -2.79 6.17
N CYS A 111 -12.55 -3.05 6.13
CA CYS A 111 -13.31 -3.68 7.20
C CYS A 111 -13.65 -5.16 6.96
N LYS A 112 -13.16 -5.78 5.88
CA LYS A 112 -13.37 -7.21 5.61
C LYS A 112 -12.69 -8.04 6.73
N ASP A 113 -13.28 -9.14 7.18
CA ASP A 113 -12.67 -10.05 8.16
C ASP A 113 -12.07 -11.27 7.46
#